data_AF-A0AAZ1X5G4-F1
#
_entry.id   AF-A0AAZ1X5G4-F1
#
_cell.length_a   1.000
_cell.length_b   1.000
_cell.length_c   1.000
_cell.angle_alpha   90.00
_cell.angle_beta   90.00
_cell.angle_gamma   90.00
#
_symmetry.space_group_name_H-M   'P 1'
#
loop_
_entity.id
_entity.type
_entity.pdbx_description
1 polymer ?
#
loop_
_entity_poly.entity_id
_entity_poly.type
_entity_poly.pdbx_seq_one_letter_code
_entity_poly.pdbx_strand_id
1 'polypeptide(L)'
;NSSRSSPMNNLKWYKVSVSTVKGRLRAPGLTGRVGARKPLLRRQNKTERLAWAMKHHHWTTEDWKKVLWTNESKFEIFMTGSSSKHMKTCQL
;
A
#
# COMPACT_ATOMS: atom_id res chain seq x y z
N ASN A 1 15.22 29.00 33.85
CA ASN A 1 16.24 28.15 34.48
C ASN A 1 15.54 27.23 35.48
N SER A 2 15.45 25.92 35.30
CA SER A 2 16.47 25.04 34.74
C SER A 2 15.83 23.79 34.14
N SER A 3 16.22 23.51 32.90
CA SER A 3 15.98 22.30 32.15
C SER A 3 16.58 21.12 32.92
N ARG A 4 15.75 20.23 33.47
CA ARG A 4 16.21 18.94 34.00
C ARG A 4 16.33 17.97 32.82
N SER A 5 17.38 18.14 32.02
CA SER A 5 17.82 17.11 31.09
C SER A 5 18.40 15.96 31.91
N SER A 6 17.60 14.91 32.12
CA SER A 6 18.09 13.66 32.70
C SER A 6 19.15 13.04 31.78
N PRO A 7 20.31 12.60 32.31
CA PRO A 7 21.42 12.11 31.52
C PRO A 7 21.05 10.75 30.90
N MET A 8 21.03 10.65 29.57
CA MET A 8 20.85 9.40 28.83
C MET A 8 22.16 8.60 28.78
N ASN A 9 22.73 8.28 29.94
CA ASN A 9 24.07 7.69 30.03
C ASN A 9 24.04 6.41 30.88
N ASN A 10 23.22 5.44 30.50
CA ASN A 10 23.28 4.07 31.02
C ASN A 10 22.62 3.12 30.03
N LEU A 11 23.24 2.94 28.86
CA LEU A 11 22.86 1.91 27.90
C LEU A 11 23.33 0.53 28.39
N LYS A 12 22.68 0.05 29.45
CA LYS A 12 22.78 -1.33 29.88
C LYS A 12 21.74 -2.14 29.09
N TRP A 13 22.21 -3.06 28.25
CA TRP A 13 21.36 -3.94 27.48
C TRP A 13 20.70 -4.95 28.41
N TYR A 14 19.43 -4.74 28.74
CA TYR A 14 18.63 -5.69 29.48
C TYR A 14 17.87 -6.61 28.51
N LYS A 15 18.03 -7.92 28.71
CA LYS A 15 17.24 -8.93 27.99
C LYS A 15 15.81 -8.88 28.52
N VAL A 16 14.92 -8.22 27.78
CA VAL A 16 13.49 -8.12 28.11
C VAL A 16 12.73 -9.29 27.46
N SER A 17 11.73 -9.83 28.16
CA SER A 17 10.88 -10.89 27.61
C SER A 17 9.95 -10.36 26.51
N VAL A 18 9.70 -11.18 25.49
CA VAL A 18 8.75 -10.85 24.39
C VAL A 18 7.36 -10.53 24.94
N SER A 19 6.95 -11.21 26.02
CA SER A 19 5.66 -11.02 26.69
C SER A 19 5.52 -9.61 27.26
N THR A 20 6.58 -9.09 27.88
CA THR A 20 6.63 -7.73 28.43
C THR A 20 6.50 -6.70 27.32
N VAL A 21 7.19 -6.89 26.19
CA VAL A 21 7.10 -6.01 25.02
C VAL A 21 5.68 -6.02 24.44
N LYS A 22 5.10 -7.22 24.24
CA LYS A 22 3.72 -7.36 23.74
C LYS A 22 2.69 -6.72 24.66
N GLY A 23 2.80 -6.90 25.98
CA GLY A 23 1.90 -6.29 26.95
C GLY A 23 1.94 -4.76 26.91
N ARG A 24 3.15 -4.18 26.82
CA ARG A 24 3.33 -2.72 26.69
C ARG A 24 2.79 -2.16 25.39
N LEU A 25 2.88 -2.89 24.27
CA LEU A 25 2.27 -2.49 22.99
C LEU A 25 0.74 -2.60 23.01
N ARG A 26 0.19 -3.64 23.67
CA ARG A 26 -1.26 -3.83 23.78
C ARG A 26 -1.95 -2.85 24.72
N ALA A 27 -1.27 -2.34 25.75
CA ALA A 27 -1.83 -1.37 26.69
C ALA A 27 -2.41 -0.11 26.01
N PRO A 28 -1.73 0.53 25.03
CA PRO A 28 -2.31 1.60 24.21
C PRO A 28 -3.13 1.09 23.00
N GLY A 29 -3.40 -0.21 22.89
CA GLY A 29 -4.18 -0.79 21.79
C GLY A 29 -3.40 -1.10 20.50
N LEU A 30 -2.06 -1.09 20.52
CA LEU A 30 -1.26 -1.42 19.34
C LEU A 30 -1.28 -2.93 19.09
N THR A 31 -1.66 -3.31 17.88
CA THR A 31 -1.74 -4.69 17.42
C THR A 31 -0.94 -4.85 16.12
N GLY A 32 -0.32 -6.02 15.95
CA GLY A 32 0.37 -6.34 14.71
C GLY A 32 -0.63 -6.59 13.59
N ARG A 33 -0.35 -6.07 12.39
CA ARG A 33 -1.06 -6.38 11.15
C ARG A 33 -0.06 -6.70 10.04
N VAL A 34 -0.48 -7.55 9.12
CA VAL A 34 0.28 -7.80 7.88
C VAL A 34 0.00 -6.64 6.92
N GLY A 35 1.06 -6.01 6.40
CA GLY A 35 0.93 -4.96 5.40
C GLY A 35 0.35 -5.48 4.09
N ALA A 36 -0.51 -4.69 3.44
CA ALA A 36 -1.05 -5.04 2.12
C ALA A 36 0.09 -5.19 1.09
N ARG A 37 0.02 -6.24 0.27
CA ARG A 37 0.95 -6.43 -0.85
C ARG A 37 0.71 -5.34 -1.90
N LYS A 38 1.73 -4.54 -2.19
CA LYS A 38 1.68 -3.47 -3.20
C LYS A 38 2.81 -3.67 -4.21
N PRO A 39 2.57 -3.45 -5.51
CA PRO A 39 3.64 -3.46 -6.48
C PRO A 39 4.62 -2.31 -6.20
N LEU A 40 5.91 -2.57 -6.43
CA LEU A 40 6.94 -1.55 -6.32
C LEU A 40 6.82 -0.59 -7.51
N LEU A 41 6.48 0.67 -7.22
CA LEU A 41 6.41 1.72 -8.24
C LEU A 41 7.76 2.42 -8.37
N ARG A 42 8.23 2.58 -9.61
CA ARG A 42 9.36 3.45 -9.94
C ARG A 42 9.06 4.89 -9.54
N ARG A 43 10.10 5.69 -9.26
CA ARG A 43 9.95 7.10 -8.85
C ARG A 43 9.16 7.91 -9.88
N GLN A 44 9.45 7.70 -11.16
CA GLN A 44 8.74 8.33 -12.28
C GLN A 44 7.24 8.00 -12.27
N ASN A 45 6.87 6.73 -12.12
CA ASN A 45 5.47 6.33 -12.08
C ASN A 45 4.73 6.97 -10.89
N LYS A 46 5.40 7.19 -9.76
CA LYS A 46 4.79 7.88 -8.60
C LYS A 46 4.51 9.35 -8.92
N THR A 47 5.45 10.05 -9.55
CA THR A 47 5.29 11.46 -9.90
C THR A 47 4.21 11.65 -10.96
N GLU A 48 4.20 10.80 -11.99
CA GLU A 48 3.17 10.84 -13.05
C GLU A 48 1.78 10.54 -12.50
N ARG A 49 1.64 9.51 -11.64
CA ARG A 49 0.36 9.20 -10.99
C ARG A 49 -0.14 10.35 -10.12
N LEU A 50 0.75 11.00 -9.36
CA LEU A 50 0.38 12.13 -8.52
C LEU A 50 -0.06 13.33 -9.36
N ALA A 51 0.71 13.70 -10.39
CA ALA A 51 0.36 14.81 -11.28
C ALA A 51 -0.98 14.56 -11.99
N TRP A 52 -1.21 13.32 -12.44
CA TRP A 52 -2.48 12.93 -13.04
C TRP A 52 -3.62 13.07 -12.02
N ALA A 53 -3.48 12.52 -10.81
CA ALA A 53 -4.51 12.62 -9.77
C ALA A 53 -4.83 14.07 -9.41
N MET A 54 -3.82 14.93 -9.26
CA MET A 54 -4.03 16.35 -8.97
C MET A 54 -4.74 17.08 -10.10
N LYS A 55 -4.39 16.80 -11.36
CA LYS A 55 -5.05 17.39 -12.54
C LYS A 55 -6.55 17.04 -12.62
N HIS A 56 -6.92 15.86 -12.13
CA HIS A 56 -8.27 15.31 -12.25
C HIS A 56 -9.03 15.30 -10.91
N HIS A 57 -8.50 15.92 -9.84
CA HIS A 57 -9.10 15.79 -8.51
C HIS A 57 -10.46 16.50 -8.36
N HIS A 58 -10.76 17.45 -9.24
CA HIS A 58 -12.05 18.15 -9.30
C HIS A 58 -13.03 17.56 -10.32
N TRP A 59 -12.69 16.44 -10.96
CA TRP A 59 -13.58 15.82 -11.94
C TRP A 59 -14.89 15.36 -11.30
N THR A 60 -16.01 15.72 -11.93
CA THR A 60 -17.33 15.26 -11.50
C THR A 60 -17.64 13.88 -12.07
N THR A 61 -18.71 13.27 -11.59
CA THR A 61 -19.20 11.98 -12.10
C THR A 61 -19.47 12.01 -13.60
N GLU A 62 -19.93 13.14 -14.13
CA GLU A 62 -20.20 13.35 -15.56
C GLU A 62 -18.91 13.36 -16.38
N ASP A 63 -17.81 13.88 -15.83
CA ASP A 63 -16.51 13.85 -16.50
C ASP A 63 -15.92 12.45 -16.52
N TRP A 64 -16.06 11.69 -15.43
CA TRP A 64 -15.66 10.28 -15.39
C TRP A 64 -16.40 9.42 -16.42
N LYS A 65 -17.70 9.70 -16.65
CA LYS A 65 -18.52 8.99 -17.67
C LYS A 65 -18.03 9.20 -19.10
N LYS A 66 -17.26 10.26 -19.36
CA LYS A 66 -16.70 10.54 -20.70
C LYS A 66 -15.40 9.77 -20.95
N VAL A 67 -14.82 9.14 -19.93
CA VAL A 67 -13.55 8.41 -20.05
C VAL A 67 -13.81 6.99 -20.53
N LEU A 68 -13.26 6.64 -21.69
CA LEU A 68 -13.22 5.27 -22.16
C LEU A 68 -11.96 4.57 -21.65
N TRP A 69 -12.14 3.56 -20.79
CA TRP A 69 -11.04 2.76 -20.27
C TRP A 69 -10.78 1.54 -21.14
N THR A 70 -9.52 1.28 -21.46
CA THR A 70 -9.09 0.06 -22.15
C THR A 70 -8.04 -0.64 -21.31
N ASN A 71 -8.17 -1.95 -21.16
CA ASN A 71 -7.17 -2.78 -20.50
C ASN A 71 -7.10 -4.15 -21.16
N GLU A 72 -5.95 -4.80 -21.07
CA GLU A 72 -5.76 -6.18 -21.49
C GLU A 72 -5.56 -7.05 -20.25
N SER A 73 -6.34 -8.12 -20.15
CA SER A 73 -6.25 -9.10 -19.07
C SER A 73 -6.02 -10.48 -19.66
N LYS A 74 -5.06 -11.23 -19.09
CA LYS A 74 -4.84 -12.63 -19.46
C LYS A 74 -5.84 -13.50 -18.71
N PHE A 75 -6.64 -14.27 -19.46
CA PHE A 75 -7.52 -15.28 -18.90
C PHE A 75 -6.98 -16.66 -19.27
N GLU A 76 -6.77 -17.53 -18.28
CA GLU A 76 -6.39 -18.92 -18.50
C GLU A 76 -7.66 -19.77 -18.43
N ILE A 77 -8.14 -20.24 -19.59
CA ILE A 77 -9.24 -21.18 -19.67
C ILE A 77 -8.63 -22.59 -19.56
N PHE A 78 -8.79 -23.23 -18.41
CA PHE A 78 -8.42 -24.63 -18.22
C PHE A 78 -9.44 -25.54 -18.94
N MET A 79 -9.41 -25.56 -20.27
CA MET A 79 -9.96 -26.69 -21.03
C MET A 79 -8.81 -27.60 -21.44
N THR A 80 -9.04 -28.90 -21.31
CA THR A 80 -8.12 -29.97 -21.74
C THR A 80 -7.80 -29.80 -23.23
N GLY A 81 -6.61 -29.27 -23.53
CA GLY A 81 -6.20 -28.97 -24.90
C GLY A 81 -5.67 -27.55 -25.01
N SER A 82 -4.36 -27.44 -24.90
CA SER A 82 -3.54 -26.23 -24.96
C SER A 82 -3.98 -25.24 -26.04
N SER A 83 -4.57 -24.12 -25.64
CA SER A 83 -4.62 -22.87 -26.41
C SER A 83 -4.96 -21.69 -25.47
N SER A 84 -3.92 -20.95 -25.04
CA SER A 84 -4.12 -19.65 -24.37
C SER A 84 -4.65 -18.64 -25.38
N LYS A 85 -5.95 -18.34 -25.33
CA LYS A 85 -6.57 -17.31 -26.18
C LYS A 85 -6.42 -15.95 -25.48
N HIS A 86 -5.87 -14.97 -26.18
CA HIS A 86 -5.87 -13.57 -25.74
C HIS A 86 -7.22 -12.96 -26.11
N MET A 87 -7.98 -12.51 -25.12
CA MET A 87 -9.28 -11.86 -25.33
C MET A 87 -9.15 -10.38 -24.95
N LYS A 88 -9.43 -9.48 -25.91
CA LYS A 88 -9.50 -8.05 -25.64
C LYS A 88 -10.85 -7.75 -24.99
N THR A 89 -10.83 -7.21 -23.78
CA THR A 89 -12.06 -6.85 -23.06
C THR A 89 -12.06 -5.33 -22.83
N CYS A 90 -13.03 -4.62 -23.39
CA CYS A 90 -13.39 -3.29 -22.86
C CYS A 90 -14.27 -3.52 -21.62
N GLN A 91 -13.84 -3.05 -20.46
CA GLN A 91 -14.78 -2.86 -19.35
C GLN A 91 -15.52 -1.56 -19.63
N LEU A 92 -16.81 -1.67 -19.97
CA LEU A 92 -17.75 -0.55 -20.05
C LEU A 92 -17.99 0.02 -18.65
#